data_AF-A0A4Z2BWN8-F1
#
_entry.id   AF-A0A4Z2BWN8-F1
#
_cell.length_a   1.000
_cell.length_b   1.000
_cell.length_c   1.000
_cell.angle_alpha   90.00
_cell.angle_beta   90.00
_cell.angle_gamma   90.00
#
_symmetry.space_group_name_H-M   'P 1'
#
loop_
_entity.id
_entity.type
_entity.pdbx_description
1 polymer ?
#
loop_
_entity_poly.entity_id
_entity_poly.type
_entity_poly.pdbx_seq_one_letter_code
_entity_poly.pdbx_strand_id
1 'polypeptide(L)'
;MESQGRDEVKGPVLHIVVVGFHHKKGCQVEFSYPPLMPDEGHDSNVLPDEWKYLPFLALPDGAHNYQEDTVYFHLPPLGGDRKCVYGVSCYRQIEAKALKVRQADVTRETVQKSVCVLSRVPLYGLLQAKLQLITHAYFEEKDFSQISILKELYEHMNGSLKGSALEGSQVYLGLSPRDLILHFRHKVLILFKLILLEKKVLFYVSPVSRLVGALMTVLSLFPGMMEHGLVDSSSYRPKSSLSEDLSLEEIASGAEEFVSVSVTDLDNTQLQLEGSSEPATQLSSGPSTEGDNHLLKPASRTVTRVGGQRLGDAGPQRFRRRWD
;
A
#
# COMPACT_ATOMS: atom_id res chain seq x y z
N MET A 1 38.53 -13.63 11.93
CA MET A 1 38.30 -12.27 11.41
C MET A 1 38.24 -12.36 9.89
N GLU A 2 37.10 -12.70 9.31
CA GLU A 2 36.97 -12.88 7.83
C GLU A 2 35.51 -12.73 7.37
N SER A 3 34.72 -11.86 8.00
CA SER A 3 33.31 -11.62 7.61
C SER A 3 33.06 -10.23 7.00
N GLN A 4 34.03 -9.31 7.02
CA GLN A 4 33.80 -7.93 6.58
C GLN A 4 33.95 -7.70 5.06
N GLY A 5 34.41 -8.69 4.28
CA GLY A 5 34.67 -8.52 2.84
C GLY A 5 33.53 -8.91 1.88
N ARG A 6 32.45 -9.54 2.34
CA ARG A 6 31.35 -10.00 1.45
C ARG A 6 30.20 -9.01 1.29
N ASP A 7 30.06 -8.04 2.20
CA ASP A 7 28.92 -7.13 2.20
C ASP A 7 29.07 -5.91 1.28
N GLU A 8 30.29 -5.49 0.93
CA GLU A 8 30.53 -4.33 0.07
C GLU A 8 30.14 -4.53 -1.40
N VAL A 9 29.95 -5.78 -1.85
CA VAL A 9 29.71 -6.11 -3.26
C VAL A 9 28.22 -6.13 -3.63
N LYS A 10 27.32 -6.29 -2.66
CA LYS A 10 25.89 -6.51 -2.93
C LYS A 10 25.11 -5.22 -2.66
N GLY A 11 24.40 -4.73 -3.69
CA GLY A 11 23.56 -3.54 -3.56
C GLY A 11 22.35 -3.74 -2.64
N PRO A 12 21.50 -2.71 -2.47
CA PRO A 12 20.33 -2.77 -1.61
C PRO A 12 19.28 -3.79 -2.05
N VAL A 13 19.16 -4.05 -3.36
CA VAL A 13 18.23 -5.05 -3.91
C VAL A 13 18.93 -6.40 -4.02
N LEU A 14 18.33 -7.41 -3.40
CA LEU A 14 18.79 -8.79 -3.40
C LEU A 14 18.31 -9.55 -4.63
N HIS A 15 17.01 -9.46 -4.93
CA HIS A 15 16.37 -10.20 -6.01
C HIS A 15 15.19 -9.43 -6.58
N ILE A 16 14.99 -9.55 -7.89
CA ILE A 16 13.70 -9.33 -8.56
C ILE A 16 13.06 -10.71 -8.73
N VAL A 17 11.78 -10.85 -8.38
CA VAL A 17 11.04 -12.11 -8.43
C VAL A 17 9.74 -11.91 -9.18
N VAL A 18 9.38 -12.81 -10.08
CA VAL A 18 8.04 -12.89 -10.66
C VAL A 18 7.30 -14.05 -10.02
N VAL A 19 6.11 -13.76 -9.50
CA VAL A 19 5.20 -14.77 -8.97
C VAL A 19 3.94 -14.77 -9.81
N GLY A 20 3.57 -15.92 -10.35
CA GLY A 20 2.32 -16.11 -11.09
C GLY A 20 1.36 -17.06 -10.38
N PHE A 21 0.09 -16.99 -10.77
CA PHE A 21 -0.93 -17.89 -10.26
C PHE A 21 -1.22 -19.04 -11.23
N HIS A 22 -0.95 -20.27 -10.79
CA HIS A 22 -1.32 -21.48 -11.52
C HIS A 22 -2.60 -22.11 -10.94
N HIS A 23 -3.64 -22.26 -11.77
CA HIS A 23 -4.98 -22.71 -11.36
C HIS A 23 -5.07 -24.02 -10.55
N LYS A 24 -4.10 -24.95 -10.68
CA LYS A 24 -4.00 -26.17 -9.86
C LYS A 24 -2.99 -26.11 -8.71
N LYS A 25 -1.97 -25.25 -8.82
CA LYS A 25 -0.81 -25.26 -7.91
C LYS A 25 -0.77 -24.04 -6.99
N GLY A 26 -1.61 -23.04 -7.23
CA GLY A 26 -1.60 -21.76 -6.52
C GLY A 26 -0.51 -20.83 -7.02
N CYS A 27 -0.12 -19.89 -6.16
CA CYS A 27 0.96 -18.93 -6.43
C CYS A 27 2.31 -19.64 -6.48
N GLN A 28 3.11 -19.38 -7.51
CA GLN A 28 4.45 -19.95 -7.68
C GLN A 28 5.42 -18.87 -8.14
N VAL A 29 6.67 -18.92 -7.67
CA VAL A 29 7.75 -18.21 -8.35
C VAL A 29 7.88 -18.80 -9.75
N GLU A 30 7.99 -17.93 -10.75
CA GLU A 30 8.22 -18.31 -12.16
C GLU A 30 9.55 -17.78 -12.68
N PHE A 31 10.07 -16.73 -12.03
CA PHE A 31 11.35 -16.12 -12.39
C PHE A 31 11.99 -15.45 -11.18
N SER A 32 13.32 -15.49 -11.10
CA SER A 32 14.11 -14.70 -10.15
C SER A 32 15.45 -14.26 -10.73
N TYR A 33 15.83 -13.02 -10.44
CA TYR A 33 17.11 -12.45 -10.84
C TYR A 33 17.75 -11.57 -9.76
N PRO A 34 18.98 -11.89 -9.32
CA PRO A 34 19.66 -13.18 -9.44
C PRO A 34 18.81 -14.35 -8.90
N PRO A 35 19.13 -15.61 -9.22
CA PRO A 35 18.37 -16.76 -8.73
C PRO A 35 18.28 -16.76 -7.20
N LEU A 36 17.15 -17.20 -6.65
CA LEU A 36 16.94 -17.30 -5.20
C LEU A 36 17.83 -18.37 -4.56
N MET A 37 18.16 -19.42 -5.33
CA MET A 37 19.07 -20.49 -4.94
C MET A 37 20.30 -20.47 -5.87
N PRO A 38 21.55 -20.44 -5.34
CA PRO A 38 22.75 -20.28 -6.16
C PRO A 38 22.96 -21.36 -7.23
N ASP A 39 22.51 -22.59 -6.96
CA ASP A 39 22.71 -23.76 -7.82
C ASP A 39 21.56 -23.96 -8.83
N GLU A 40 20.56 -23.07 -8.83
CA GLU A 40 19.35 -23.17 -9.62
C GLU A 40 19.30 -22.12 -10.75
N GLY A 41 18.49 -22.41 -11.77
CA GLY A 41 18.21 -21.48 -12.86
C GLY A 41 17.35 -20.29 -12.42
N HIS A 42 17.31 -19.25 -13.25
CA HIS A 42 16.45 -18.09 -13.02
C HIS A 42 14.95 -18.42 -13.06
N ASP A 43 14.57 -19.48 -13.76
CA ASP A 43 13.21 -20.00 -13.93
C ASP A 43 12.86 -21.11 -12.92
N SER A 44 13.71 -21.34 -11.92
CA SER A 44 13.46 -22.33 -10.88
C SER A 44 12.39 -21.86 -9.89
N ASN A 45 11.50 -22.78 -9.53
CA ASN A 45 10.45 -22.56 -8.53
C ASN A 45 10.90 -23.00 -7.13
N VAL A 46 12.16 -23.46 -6.98
CA VAL A 46 12.73 -23.92 -5.71
C VAL A 46 13.04 -22.72 -4.82
N LEU A 47 12.62 -22.81 -3.56
CA LEU A 47 12.77 -21.74 -2.57
C LEU A 47 13.52 -22.26 -1.34
N PRO A 48 14.26 -21.38 -0.64
CA PRO A 48 14.66 -21.65 0.74
C PRO A 48 13.43 -21.99 1.60
N ASP A 49 13.58 -22.91 2.55
CA ASP A 49 12.49 -23.35 3.42
C ASP A 49 11.87 -22.19 4.19
N GLU A 50 12.70 -21.23 4.61
CA GLU A 50 12.29 -20.03 5.33
C GLU A 50 11.44 -19.10 4.45
N TRP A 51 11.58 -19.18 3.12
CA TRP A 51 10.89 -18.34 2.15
C TRP A 51 9.76 -19.07 1.40
N LYS A 52 9.35 -20.25 1.86
CA LYS A 52 8.27 -21.04 1.23
C LYS A 52 6.95 -20.29 1.02
N TYR A 53 6.69 -19.25 1.81
CA TYR A 53 5.48 -18.41 1.71
C TYR A 53 5.64 -17.16 0.82
N LEU A 54 6.84 -16.92 0.28
CA LEU A 54 7.10 -15.81 -0.64
C LEU A 54 6.04 -15.68 -1.76
N PRO A 55 5.63 -16.76 -2.46
CA PRO A 55 4.62 -16.64 -3.50
C PRO A 55 3.27 -16.10 -3.00
N PHE A 56 2.85 -16.53 -1.82
CA PHE A 56 1.59 -16.10 -1.23
C PHE A 56 1.65 -14.66 -0.69
N LEU A 57 2.82 -14.24 -0.18
CA LEU A 57 3.03 -12.86 0.27
C LEU A 57 3.12 -11.87 -0.90
N ALA A 58 3.77 -12.27 -2.00
CA ALA A 58 3.92 -11.43 -3.20
C ALA A 58 2.64 -11.33 -4.03
N LEU A 59 1.82 -12.40 -4.04
CA LEU A 59 0.54 -12.44 -4.73
C LEU A 59 -0.55 -12.93 -3.74
N PRO A 60 -1.09 -12.02 -2.90
CA PRO A 60 -1.99 -12.39 -1.82
C PRO A 60 -3.35 -12.87 -2.33
N ASP A 61 -4.04 -13.63 -1.50
CA ASP A 61 -5.43 -14.02 -1.79
C ASP A 61 -6.32 -12.78 -1.95
N GLY A 62 -7.33 -12.88 -2.81
CA GLY A 62 -8.18 -11.74 -3.18
C GLY A 62 -7.55 -10.76 -4.16
N ALA A 63 -6.29 -10.91 -4.56
CA ALA A 63 -5.65 -10.07 -5.58
C ALA A 63 -6.35 -10.14 -6.97
N HIS A 64 -7.13 -11.21 -7.21
CA HIS A 64 -8.00 -11.33 -8.39
C HIS A 64 -9.18 -10.33 -8.41
N ASN A 65 -9.48 -9.66 -7.30
CA ASN A 65 -10.52 -8.63 -7.23
C ASN A 65 -10.03 -7.27 -7.73
N TYR A 66 -8.74 -7.12 -8.04
CA TYR A 66 -8.13 -5.84 -8.42
C TYR A 66 -7.35 -5.97 -9.73
N GLN A 67 -7.51 -4.98 -10.60
CA GLN A 67 -6.76 -4.93 -11.86
C GLN A 67 -5.25 -4.81 -11.60
N GLU A 68 -4.88 -4.04 -10.57
CA GLU A 68 -3.54 -3.88 -10.05
C GLU A 68 -3.58 -3.49 -8.56
N ASP A 69 -2.53 -3.83 -7.82
CA ASP A 69 -2.32 -3.33 -6.45
C ASP A 69 -0.86 -3.52 -6.01
N THR A 70 -0.52 -3.07 -4.80
CA THR A 70 0.81 -3.23 -4.21
C THR A 70 0.74 -3.74 -2.78
N VAL A 71 1.62 -4.68 -2.42
CA VAL A 71 1.78 -5.23 -1.08
C VAL A 71 3.23 -5.09 -0.61
N TYR A 72 3.39 -4.85 0.69
CA TYR A 72 4.67 -4.91 1.39
C TYR A 72 4.66 -6.08 2.36
N PHE A 73 5.77 -6.81 2.44
CA PHE A 73 5.91 -7.94 3.35
C PHE A 73 7.35 -8.10 3.81
N HIS A 74 7.58 -8.92 4.83
CA HIS A 74 8.92 -9.23 5.34
C HIS A 74 9.17 -10.71 5.25
N LEU A 75 10.42 -11.06 4.95
CA LEU A 75 10.89 -12.43 4.96
C LEU A 75 11.94 -12.62 6.06
N PRO A 76 12.03 -13.83 6.63
CA PRO A 76 13.11 -14.17 7.55
C PRO A 76 14.48 -14.04 6.89
N PRO A 77 15.54 -13.74 7.66
CA PRO A 77 16.92 -13.76 7.14
C PRO A 77 17.30 -15.14 6.60
N LEU A 78 18.25 -15.16 5.66
CA LEU A 78 18.88 -16.40 5.16
C LEU A 78 20.36 -16.45 5.54
N GLY A 79 20.93 -17.66 5.58
CA GLY A 79 22.38 -17.86 5.59
C GLY A 79 23.11 -17.27 6.81
N GLY A 80 22.44 -17.21 7.97
CA GLY A 80 23.01 -16.66 9.20
C GLY A 80 22.98 -15.12 9.31
N ASP A 81 22.35 -14.44 8.36
CA ASP A 81 21.97 -13.02 8.54
C ASP A 81 21.02 -12.90 9.75
N ARG A 82 21.02 -11.73 10.38
CA ARG A 82 20.11 -11.38 11.48
C ARG A 82 18.98 -10.48 11.03
N LYS A 83 19.11 -9.83 9.86
CA LYS A 83 18.17 -8.80 9.41
C LYS A 83 17.09 -9.39 8.50
N CYS A 84 15.85 -8.99 8.72
CA CYS A 84 14.76 -9.32 7.80
C CYS A 84 15.02 -8.80 6.39
N VAL A 85 14.41 -9.47 5.41
CA VAL A 85 14.38 -9.01 4.01
C VAL A 85 13.04 -8.33 3.75
N TYR A 86 13.10 -7.13 3.16
CA TYR A 86 11.94 -6.31 2.86
C TYR A 86 11.44 -6.57 1.44
N GLY A 87 10.19 -7.02 1.32
CA GLY A 87 9.52 -7.29 0.06
C GLY A 87 8.57 -6.17 -0.34
N VAL A 88 8.66 -5.72 -1.59
CA VAL A 88 7.65 -4.88 -2.25
C VAL A 88 7.17 -5.62 -3.48
N SER A 89 5.87 -5.85 -3.62
CA SER A 89 5.31 -6.58 -4.77
C SER A 89 4.18 -5.80 -5.40
N CYS A 90 4.24 -5.62 -6.71
CA CYS A 90 3.18 -5.04 -7.51
C CYS A 90 2.57 -6.15 -8.36
N TYR A 91 1.27 -6.38 -8.24
CA TYR A 91 0.56 -7.37 -9.04
C TYR A 91 -0.39 -6.72 -10.01
N ARG A 92 -0.64 -7.42 -11.12
CA ARG A 92 -1.56 -7.00 -12.17
C ARG A 92 -2.26 -8.23 -12.78
N GLN A 93 -3.43 -7.99 -13.36
CA GLN A 93 -4.15 -8.94 -14.18
C GLN A 93 -4.14 -8.55 -15.66
N ILE A 94 -4.15 -9.55 -16.53
CA ILE A 94 -4.33 -9.38 -17.98
C ILE A 94 -5.22 -10.49 -18.52
N GLU A 95 -6.08 -10.18 -19.48
CA GLU A 95 -6.87 -11.19 -20.18
C GLU A 95 -5.96 -12.10 -21.00
N ALA A 96 -6.15 -13.42 -20.92
CA ALA A 96 -5.35 -14.41 -21.62
C ALA A 96 -5.39 -14.24 -23.16
N LYS A 97 -6.50 -13.69 -23.70
CA LYS A 97 -6.64 -13.37 -25.13
C LYS A 97 -5.78 -12.17 -25.57
N ALA A 98 -5.32 -11.34 -24.65
CA ALA A 98 -4.46 -10.18 -24.94
C ALA A 98 -2.97 -10.55 -25.01
N LEU A 99 -2.60 -11.78 -24.63
CA LEU A 99 -1.21 -12.26 -24.67
C LEU A 99 -0.78 -12.57 -26.10
N LYS A 100 0.44 -12.13 -26.46
CA LYS A 100 1.13 -12.52 -27.71
C LYS A 100 1.53 -13.99 -27.67
N VAL A 101 2.04 -14.44 -26.52
CA VAL A 101 2.48 -15.81 -26.28
C VAL A 101 1.65 -16.40 -25.15
N ARG A 102 0.83 -17.41 -25.48
CA ARG A 102 0.03 -18.14 -24.52
C ARG A 102 0.68 -19.48 -24.21
N GLN A 103 1.19 -19.62 -22.99
CA GLN A 103 1.74 -20.89 -22.50
C GLN A 103 0.62 -21.93 -22.29
N ALA A 104 0.97 -23.21 -22.38
CA ALA A 104 0.01 -24.32 -22.36
C ALA A 104 -0.76 -24.45 -21.03
N ASP A 105 -0.20 -23.92 -19.94
CA ASP A 105 -0.76 -23.90 -18.60
C ASP A 105 -1.73 -22.73 -18.34
N VAL A 106 -1.83 -21.78 -19.27
CA VAL A 106 -2.82 -20.68 -19.23
C VAL A 106 -4.19 -21.20 -19.66
N THR A 107 -4.91 -21.80 -18.70
CA THR A 107 -6.24 -22.39 -18.93
C THR A 107 -7.40 -21.45 -18.59
N ARG A 108 -7.15 -20.40 -17.80
CA ARG A 108 -8.15 -19.40 -17.40
C ARG A 108 -8.25 -18.24 -18.39
N GLU A 109 -9.30 -17.44 -18.24
CA GLU A 109 -9.53 -16.22 -19.03
C GLU A 109 -8.61 -15.07 -18.64
N THR A 110 -8.11 -15.06 -17.41
CA THR A 110 -7.17 -14.06 -16.90
C THR A 110 -5.88 -14.72 -16.43
N VAL A 111 -4.78 -14.02 -16.66
CA VAL A 111 -3.45 -14.31 -16.11
C VAL A 111 -3.15 -13.25 -15.05
N GLN A 112 -2.70 -13.72 -13.90
CA GLN A 112 -2.38 -12.90 -12.76
C GLN A 112 -0.93 -13.17 -12.36
N LYS A 113 -0.13 -12.09 -12.32
CA LYS A 113 1.28 -12.16 -11.91
C LYS A 113 1.64 -10.93 -11.08
N SER A 114 2.72 -11.06 -10.33
CA SER A 114 3.37 -9.97 -9.62
C SER A 114 4.84 -9.88 -9.96
N VAL A 115 5.36 -8.67 -9.98
CA VAL A 115 6.80 -8.41 -9.96
C VAL A 115 7.13 -7.91 -8.55
N CYS A 116 8.11 -8.53 -7.92
CA CYS A 116 8.50 -8.30 -6.55
C CYS A 116 9.98 -7.95 -6.44
N VAL A 117 10.30 -6.99 -5.58
CA VAL A 117 11.66 -6.62 -5.18
C VAL A 117 11.88 -7.14 -3.77
N LEU A 118 12.94 -7.92 -3.57
CA LEU A 118 13.47 -8.29 -2.26
C LEU A 118 14.67 -7.41 -1.94
N SER A 119 14.62 -6.68 -0.83
CA SER A 119 15.56 -5.62 -0.48
C SER A 119 16.12 -5.78 0.94
N ARG A 120 17.35 -5.33 1.13
CA ARG A 120 18.01 -5.21 2.45
C ARG A 120 17.61 -3.96 3.23
N VAL A 121 17.00 -3.00 2.53
CA VAL A 121 16.62 -1.69 3.08
C VAL A 121 15.12 -1.44 2.87
N PRO A 122 14.41 -0.87 3.87
CA PRO A 122 12.96 -0.66 3.84
C PRO A 122 12.55 0.58 3.02
N LEU A 123 13.01 0.70 1.78
CA LEU A 123 12.70 1.83 0.88
C LEU A 123 11.35 1.65 0.17
N TYR A 124 10.27 1.35 0.90
CA TYR A 124 9.00 0.87 0.34
C TYR A 124 8.42 1.78 -0.75
N GLY A 125 8.23 3.08 -0.47
CA GLY A 125 7.61 3.99 -1.44
C GLY A 125 8.47 4.19 -2.69
N LEU A 126 9.80 4.22 -2.55
CA LEU A 126 10.71 4.39 -3.68
C LEU A 126 10.74 3.13 -4.56
N LEU A 127 10.79 1.96 -3.93
CA LEU A 127 10.70 0.68 -4.62
C LEU A 127 9.33 0.53 -5.31
N GLN A 128 8.23 0.86 -4.62
CA GLN A 128 6.89 0.83 -5.20
C GLN A 128 6.80 1.71 -6.44
N ALA A 129 7.23 2.97 -6.38
CA ALA A 129 7.11 3.91 -7.50
C ALA A 129 7.81 3.37 -8.76
N LYS A 130 9.02 2.81 -8.61
CA LYS A 130 9.74 2.18 -9.72
C LYS A 130 9.07 0.88 -10.18
N LEU A 131 8.65 0.05 -9.24
CA LEU A 131 8.11 -1.27 -9.51
C LEU A 131 6.74 -1.21 -10.19
N GLN A 132 5.89 -0.25 -9.85
CA GLN A 132 4.59 -0.05 -10.52
C GLN A 132 4.78 0.27 -12.01
N LEU A 133 5.72 1.17 -12.35
CA LEU A 133 6.04 1.52 -13.74
C LEU A 133 6.56 0.31 -14.52
N ILE A 134 7.49 -0.44 -13.94
CA ILE A 134 8.12 -1.57 -14.61
C ILE A 134 7.17 -2.76 -14.72
N THR A 135 6.34 -3.00 -13.70
CA THR A 135 5.29 -4.03 -13.75
C THR A 135 4.30 -3.70 -14.86
N HIS A 136 3.91 -2.43 -15.00
CA HIS A 136 3.06 -2.00 -16.11
C HIS A 136 3.70 -2.31 -17.47
N ALA A 137 4.95 -1.88 -17.68
CA ALA A 137 5.68 -2.13 -18.91
C ALA A 137 5.84 -3.64 -19.20
N TYR A 138 6.17 -4.45 -18.18
CA TYR A 138 6.28 -5.90 -18.30
C TYR A 138 4.97 -6.56 -18.75
N PHE A 139 3.82 -6.07 -18.31
CA PHE A 139 2.52 -6.55 -18.77
C PHE A 139 2.16 -6.05 -20.17
N GLU A 140 2.53 -4.82 -20.53
CA GLU A 140 2.31 -4.25 -21.87
C GLU A 140 3.10 -4.97 -22.98
N GLU A 141 4.24 -5.61 -22.63
CA GLU A 141 4.95 -6.48 -23.56
C GLU A 141 4.08 -7.63 -24.07
N LYS A 142 3.09 -8.07 -23.29
CA LYS A 142 2.15 -9.17 -23.59
C LYS A 142 2.84 -10.51 -23.88
N ASP A 143 4.11 -10.62 -23.53
CA ASP A 143 4.93 -11.82 -23.62
C ASP A 143 5.81 -11.92 -22.37
N PHE A 144 5.40 -12.79 -21.45
CA PHE A 144 6.06 -12.93 -20.15
C PHE A 144 7.40 -13.66 -20.21
N SER A 145 7.78 -14.23 -21.37
CA SER A 145 9.13 -14.78 -21.57
C SER A 145 10.20 -13.68 -21.69
N GLN A 146 9.78 -12.43 -21.96
CA GLN A 146 10.67 -11.28 -22.10
C GLN A 146 11.06 -10.72 -20.73
N ILE A 147 12.15 -11.23 -20.18
CA ILE A 147 12.66 -10.91 -18.84
C ILE A 147 13.74 -9.81 -18.80
N SER A 148 14.11 -9.22 -19.94
CA SER A 148 15.18 -8.22 -20.02
C SER A 148 14.90 -7.00 -19.13
N ILE A 149 13.68 -6.49 -19.18
CA ILE A 149 13.24 -5.34 -18.36
C ILE A 149 13.39 -5.59 -16.86
N LEU A 150 13.26 -6.85 -16.42
CA LEU A 150 13.40 -7.24 -15.01
C LEU A 150 14.88 -7.26 -14.59
N LYS A 151 15.78 -7.69 -15.48
CA LYS A 151 17.22 -7.63 -15.24
C LYS A 151 17.70 -6.18 -15.21
N GLU A 152 17.25 -5.37 -16.17
CA GLU A 152 17.54 -3.93 -16.20
C GLU A 152 17.04 -3.22 -14.93
N LEU A 153 15.86 -3.61 -14.42
CA LEU A 153 15.35 -3.10 -13.15
C LEU A 153 16.29 -3.40 -11.99
N TYR A 154 16.79 -4.64 -11.88
CA TYR A 154 17.73 -5.03 -10.83
C TYR A 154 19.01 -4.19 -10.90
N GLU A 155 19.64 -4.10 -12.07
CA GLU A 155 20.88 -3.34 -12.24
C GLU A 155 20.65 -1.85 -11.98
N HIS A 156 19.55 -1.29 -12.48
CA HIS A 156 19.19 0.10 -12.26
C HIS A 156 18.93 0.41 -10.78
N MET A 157 18.19 -0.44 -10.06
CA MET A 157 17.96 -0.24 -8.63
C MET A 157 19.26 -0.33 -7.84
N ASN A 158 20.10 -1.33 -8.11
CA ASN A 158 21.37 -1.46 -7.41
C ASN A 158 22.40 -0.39 -7.78
N GLY A 159 22.35 0.17 -8.99
CA GLY A 159 23.16 1.31 -9.38
C GLY A 159 22.67 2.63 -8.77
N SER A 160 21.36 2.89 -8.78
CA SER A 160 20.77 4.16 -8.34
C SER A 160 20.56 4.27 -6.83
N LEU A 161 20.39 3.16 -6.12
CA LEU A 161 20.17 3.13 -4.67
C LEU A 161 21.48 2.90 -3.90
N LYS A 162 22.61 2.71 -4.58
CA LYS A 162 23.91 2.55 -3.94
C LYS A 162 24.25 3.83 -3.16
N GLY A 163 24.48 3.71 -1.86
CA GLY A 163 24.75 4.86 -1.00
C GLY A 163 23.51 5.68 -0.61
N SER A 164 22.29 5.25 -0.97
CA SER A 164 21.08 5.74 -0.30
C SER A 164 21.11 5.26 1.15
N ALA A 165 21.78 6.02 2.02
CA ALA A 165 21.78 5.76 3.44
C ALA A 165 20.34 5.83 3.97
N LEU A 166 20.01 4.95 4.93
CA LEU A 166 18.74 4.96 5.67
C LEU A 166 18.50 6.28 6.42
N GLU A 167 19.48 7.18 6.45
CA GLU A 167 19.46 8.51 7.07
C GLU A 167 18.70 9.57 6.26
N GLY A 168 18.22 9.25 5.05
CA GLY A 168 17.48 10.19 4.19
C GLY A 168 15.96 10.11 4.31
N SER A 169 15.27 11.17 3.86
CA SER A 169 13.79 11.22 3.76
C SER A 169 13.17 10.16 2.84
N GLN A 170 13.99 9.39 2.11
CA GLN A 170 13.55 8.37 1.16
C GLN A 170 12.79 7.22 1.82
N VAL A 171 13.11 6.86 3.07
CA VAL A 171 12.38 5.82 3.83
C VAL A 171 10.94 6.22 4.14
N TYR A 172 10.65 7.53 4.14
CA TYR A 172 9.33 8.10 4.39
C TYR A 172 8.54 8.40 3.11
N LEU A 173 9.10 8.14 1.93
CA LEU A 173 8.42 8.38 0.67
C LEU A 173 7.11 7.58 0.62
N GLY A 174 6.01 8.24 0.29
CA GLY A 174 4.68 7.64 0.22
C GLY A 174 3.94 7.52 1.55
N LEU A 175 4.57 7.88 2.68
CA LEU A 175 3.92 7.89 4.00
C LEU A 175 3.28 9.26 4.25
N SER A 176 2.03 9.26 4.75
CA SER A 176 1.27 10.50 5.00
C SER A 176 0.58 10.48 6.36
N PRO A 177 1.27 10.94 7.43
CA PRO A 177 0.65 11.09 8.75
C PRO A 177 -0.59 11.99 8.71
N ARG A 178 -0.61 12.98 7.81
CA ARG A 178 -1.78 13.84 7.57
C ARG A 178 -2.99 13.02 7.14
N ASP A 179 -2.85 12.19 6.11
CA ASP A 179 -3.98 11.43 5.58
C ASP A 179 -4.41 10.34 6.56
N LEU A 180 -3.45 9.73 7.27
CA LEU A 180 -3.71 8.82 8.38
C LEU A 180 -4.58 9.49 9.48
N ILE A 181 -4.22 10.70 9.92
CA ILE A 181 -4.96 11.45 10.95
C ILE A 181 -6.33 11.86 10.43
N LEU A 182 -6.45 12.34 9.19
CA LEU A 182 -7.75 12.72 8.62
C LEU A 182 -8.68 11.52 8.52
N HIS A 183 -8.16 10.36 8.15
CA HIS A 183 -8.92 9.13 7.98
C HIS A 183 -9.34 8.52 9.33
N PHE A 184 -8.39 8.28 10.24
CA PHE A 184 -8.65 7.58 11.51
C PHE A 184 -9.02 8.50 12.68
N ARG A 185 -8.77 9.82 12.55
CA ARG A 185 -9.02 10.83 13.59
C ARG A 185 -8.41 10.41 14.94
N HIS A 186 -9.21 10.42 16.01
CA HIS A 186 -8.77 10.02 17.35
C HIS A 186 -8.36 8.53 17.44
N LYS A 187 -8.78 7.67 16.49
CA LYS A 187 -8.41 6.25 16.48
C LYS A 187 -6.91 6.05 16.21
N VAL A 188 -6.21 7.03 15.61
CA VAL A 188 -4.74 6.97 15.49
C VAL A 188 -4.08 6.85 16.85
N LEU A 189 -4.60 7.53 17.88
CA LEU A 189 -4.07 7.44 19.24
C LEU A 189 -4.28 6.06 19.85
N ILE A 190 -5.37 5.38 19.51
CA ILE A 190 -5.65 4.01 19.93
C ILE A 190 -4.64 3.07 19.27
N LEU A 191 -4.45 3.17 17.94
CA LEU A 191 -3.48 2.35 17.21
C LEU A 191 -2.04 2.56 17.74
N PHE A 192 -1.65 3.82 17.94
CA PHE A 192 -0.35 4.18 18.52
C PHE A 192 -0.18 3.57 19.91
N LYS A 193 -1.20 3.65 20.77
CA LYS A 193 -1.20 3.04 22.10
C LYS A 193 -1.11 1.51 22.03
N LEU A 194 -1.80 0.86 21.10
CA LEU A 194 -1.76 -0.61 20.97
C LEU A 194 -0.35 -1.10 20.62
N ILE A 195 0.37 -0.38 19.75
CA ILE A 195 1.74 -0.69 19.39
C ILE A 195 2.68 -0.49 20.59
N LEU A 196 2.56 0.61 21.33
CA LEU A 196 3.33 0.84 22.57
C LEU A 196 3.14 -0.26 23.62
N LEU A 197 1.94 -0.84 23.67
CA LEU A 197 1.58 -1.91 24.60
C LEU A 197 1.87 -3.31 24.04
N GLU A 198 2.55 -3.40 22.89
CA GLU A 198 2.88 -4.64 22.20
C GLU A 198 1.67 -5.59 22.04
N LYS A 199 0.50 -5.01 21.76
CA LYS A 199 -0.74 -5.79 21.61
C LYS A 199 -0.76 -6.53 20.28
N LYS A 200 -1.38 -7.72 20.30
CA LYS A 200 -1.72 -8.46 19.08
C LYS A 200 -2.88 -7.75 18.39
N VAL A 201 -2.61 -7.08 17.29
CA VAL A 201 -3.60 -6.32 16.52
C VAL A 201 -3.75 -6.93 15.14
N LEU A 202 -5.00 -7.15 14.73
CA LEU A 202 -5.33 -7.62 13.39
C LEU A 202 -6.03 -6.50 12.62
N PHE A 203 -5.48 -6.18 11.46
CA PHE A 203 -5.97 -5.13 10.57
C PHE A 203 -6.71 -5.75 9.38
N TYR A 204 -7.92 -5.25 9.13
CA TYR A 204 -8.75 -5.64 7.99
C TYR A 204 -9.02 -4.42 7.12
N VAL A 205 -8.28 -4.27 6.03
CA VAL A 205 -8.41 -3.17 5.07
C VAL A 205 -8.21 -3.72 3.65
N SER A 206 -9.01 -3.21 2.72
CA SER A 206 -8.98 -3.56 1.31
C SER A 206 -9.17 -2.30 0.47
N PRO A 207 -8.47 -2.13 -0.68
CA PRO A 207 -7.35 -2.92 -1.21
C PRO A 207 -6.12 -2.99 -0.28
N VAL A 208 -5.20 -3.92 -0.55
CA VAL A 208 -4.05 -4.19 0.33
C VAL A 208 -3.04 -3.04 0.35
N SER A 209 -2.93 -2.25 -0.73
CA SER A 209 -2.09 -1.04 -0.73
C SER A 209 -2.48 -0.04 0.36
N ARG A 210 -3.80 0.13 0.59
CA ARG A 210 -4.30 1.01 1.66
C ARG A 210 -3.93 0.48 3.04
N LEU A 211 -3.97 -0.84 3.22
CA LEU A 211 -3.55 -1.51 4.44
C LEU A 211 -2.07 -1.25 4.73
N VAL A 212 -1.19 -1.60 3.79
CA VAL A 212 0.26 -1.52 4.01
C VAL A 212 0.73 -0.06 4.12
N GLY A 213 0.12 0.87 3.37
CA GLY A 213 0.38 2.30 3.50
C GLY A 213 -0.01 2.85 4.87
N ALA A 214 -1.19 2.48 5.38
CA ALA A 214 -1.63 2.86 6.72
C ALA A 214 -0.72 2.27 7.80
N LEU A 215 -0.37 0.98 7.70
CA LEU A 215 0.53 0.30 8.64
C LEU A 215 1.89 0.99 8.71
N MET A 216 2.54 1.21 7.56
CA MET A 216 3.86 1.87 7.52
C MET A 216 3.78 3.32 8.02
N THR A 217 2.68 4.03 7.74
CA THR A 217 2.50 5.40 8.24
C THR A 217 2.31 5.44 9.76
N VAL A 218 1.55 4.51 10.34
CA VAL A 218 1.42 4.39 11.81
C VAL A 218 2.77 4.07 12.44
N LEU A 219 3.52 3.13 11.85
CA LEU A 219 4.85 2.75 12.34
C LEU A 219 5.84 3.92 12.24
N SER A 220 5.75 4.76 11.21
CA SER A 220 6.61 5.95 11.08
C SER A 220 6.39 7.03 12.14
N LEU A 221 5.32 6.95 12.93
CA LEU A 221 5.11 7.86 14.07
C LEU A 221 6.07 7.56 15.23
N PHE A 222 6.69 6.38 15.23
CA PHE A 222 7.69 5.98 16.23
C PHE A 222 9.08 6.37 15.74
N PRO A 223 9.83 7.20 16.49
CA PRO A 223 11.17 7.64 16.07
C PRO A 223 12.10 6.46 15.78
N GLY A 224 12.76 6.47 14.62
CA GLY A 224 13.72 5.44 14.20
C GLY A 224 13.10 4.10 13.78
N MET A 225 11.76 3.97 13.78
CA MET A 225 11.09 2.71 13.45
C MET A 225 11.33 2.30 12.00
N MET A 226 11.25 3.24 11.06
CA MET A 226 11.39 2.94 9.63
C MET A 226 12.85 2.64 9.27
N GLU A 227 13.80 3.31 9.92
CA GLU A 227 15.23 3.18 9.65
C GLU A 227 15.82 1.93 10.29
N HIS A 228 15.39 1.59 11.52
CA HIS A 228 16.05 0.58 12.34
C HIS A 228 15.08 -0.38 13.06
N GLY A 229 13.86 0.05 13.35
CA GLY A 229 12.91 -0.73 14.16
C GLY A 229 12.36 -1.98 13.48
N LEU A 230 12.36 -2.03 12.14
CA LEU A 230 11.81 -3.17 11.40
C LEU A 230 12.78 -4.34 11.21
N VAL A 231 14.04 -4.24 11.66
CA VAL A 231 15.10 -5.21 11.35
C VAL A 231 14.76 -6.65 11.79
N ASP A 232 13.99 -6.81 12.87
CA ASP A 232 13.61 -8.12 13.42
C ASP A 232 12.13 -8.47 13.17
N SER A 233 11.44 -7.71 12.31
CA SER A 233 9.99 -7.81 12.08
C SER A 233 9.49 -9.16 11.55
N SER A 234 10.35 -9.93 10.88
CA SER A 234 10.04 -11.28 10.40
C SER A 234 10.34 -12.39 11.43
N SER A 235 10.98 -12.04 12.55
CA SER A 235 11.33 -12.98 13.62
C SER A 235 10.15 -13.17 14.59
N TYR A 236 9.03 -13.70 14.11
CA TYR A 236 7.93 -14.10 14.99
C TYR A 236 8.16 -15.52 15.51
N ARG A 237 8.55 -15.63 16.78
CA ARG A 237 8.44 -16.89 17.52
C ARG A 237 7.15 -16.83 18.32
N PRO A 238 6.13 -17.63 17.97
CA PRO A 238 5.01 -17.84 18.87
C PRO A 238 5.61 -18.26 20.21
N LYS A 239 5.24 -17.61 21.31
CA LYS A 239 5.47 -18.22 22.63
C LYS A 239 4.78 -19.58 22.54
N SER A 240 5.55 -20.65 22.48
CA SER A 240 5.02 -22.00 22.54
C SER A 240 4.09 -22.02 23.74
N SER A 241 2.81 -22.34 23.50
CA SER A 241 1.96 -22.85 24.55
C SER A 241 2.78 -23.88 25.32
N LEU A 242 2.94 -23.67 26.63
CA LEU A 242 3.59 -24.60 27.55
C LEU A 242 3.05 -26.01 27.26
N SER A 243 3.87 -26.78 26.55
CA SER A 243 3.66 -28.19 26.26
C SER A 243 5.03 -28.81 26.04
N GLU A 244 5.88 -28.62 27.05
CA GLU A 244 6.88 -29.62 27.41
C GLU A 244 6.54 -30.04 28.84
N ASP A 245 6.39 -31.35 29.01
CA ASP A 245 5.87 -32.10 30.14
C ASP A 245 6.07 -31.47 31.52
N LEU A 246 4.98 -31.02 32.13
CA LEU A 246 4.85 -30.95 33.59
C LEU A 246 3.55 -31.63 34.00
N SER A 247 3.74 -32.62 34.86
CA SER A 247 2.74 -33.43 35.56
C SER A 247 1.56 -32.60 36.08
N LEU A 248 0.36 -33.17 35.92
CA LEU A 248 -0.90 -32.89 36.60
C LEU A 248 -0.79 -31.94 37.82
N GLU A 249 -1.29 -30.71 37.69
CA GLU A 249 -2.42 -30.17 38.45
C GLU A 249 -2.65 -28.66 38.19
N GLU A 250 -3.92 -28.28 38.31
CA GLU A 250 -4.54 -26.94 38.33
C GLU A 250 -4.95 -26.25 37.01
N ILE A 251 -6.28 -26.20 36.88
CA ILE A 251 -7.10 -25.58 35.85
C ILE A 251 -7.30 -24.09 36.19
N ALA A 252 -7.09 -23.19 35.23
CA ALA A 252 -8.09 -22.21 34.74
C ALA A 252 -7.46 -20.92 34.19
N SER A 253 -8.10 -20.41 33.13
CA SER A 253 -8.19 -18.99 32.74
C SER A 253 -7.02 -18.36 31.96
N GLY A 254 -7.22 -18.27 30.64
CA GLY A 254 -6.48 -17.34 29.77
C GLY A 254 -7.05 -17.30 28.36
N ALA A 255 -8.26 -16.75 28.18
CA ALA A 255 -8.75 -16.42 26.85
C ALA A 255 -7.95 -15.21 26.32
N GLU A 256 -7.16 -15.42 25.27
CA GLU A 256 -6.46 -14.33 24.57
C GLU A 256 -7.51 -13.47 23.84
N GLU A 257 -7.77 -12.27 24.37
CA GLU A 257 -8.69 -11.30 23.79
C GLU A 257 -8.04 -10.59 22.60
N PHE A 258 -8.46 -10.95 21.38
CA PHE A 258 -8.07 -10.26 20.16
C PHE A 258 -8.91 -8.99 19.98
N VAL A 259 -8.26 -7.83 19.90
CA VAL A 259 -8.93 -6.57 19.57
C VAL A 259 -9.02 -6.43 18.05
N SER A 260 -10.22 -6.61 17.50
CA SER A 260 -10.51 -6.37 16.08
C SER A 260 -10.82 -4.90 15.82
N VAL A 261 -10.12 -4.29 14.86
CA VAL A 261 -10.47 -2.96 14.34
C VAL A 261 -10.84 -3.10 12.86
N SER A 262 -12.13 -3.08 12.56
CA SER A 262 -12.66 -2.99 11.19
C SER A 262 -13.09 -1.54 10.91
N VAL A 263 -12.69 -0.99 9.77
CA VAL A 263 -13.16 0.32 9.29
C VAL A 263 -13.65 0.16 7.86
N THR A 264 -14.96 0.02 7.69
CA THR A 264 -15.65 0.18 6.41
C THR A 264 -16.09 1.63 6.32
N ASP A 265 -15.52 2.39 5.38
CA ASP A 265 -16.11 3.57 4.71
C ASP A 265 -15.02 4.16 3.80
N LEU A 266 -15.00 3.76 2.52
CA LEU A 266 -13.86 3.99 1.62
C LEU A 266 -14.20 4.65 0.28
N ASP A 267 -15.44 5.10 0.05
CA ASP A 267 -15.87 5.51 -1.30
C ASP A 267 -16.34 6.97 -1.49
N ASN A 268 -16.14 7.89 -0.54
CA ASN A 268 -16.70 9.24 -0.68
C ASN A 268 -15.68 10.39 -0.68
N THR A 269 -14.59 10.24 -1.43
CA THR A 269 -13.68 11.39 -1.64
C THR A 269 -13.04 11.39 -3.02
N GLN A 270 -13.82 11.21 -4.10
CA GLN A 270 -13.33 11.54 -5.44
C GLN A 270 -14.40 11.94 -6.47
N LEU A 271 -15.54 12.49 -6.07
CA LEU A 271 -16.54 13.04 -7.00
C LEU A 271 -17.13 14.35 -6.46
N GLN A 272 -16.37 15.44 -6.54
CA GLN A 272 -16.90 16.80 -6.54
C GLN A 272 -15.81 17.77 -6.98
N LEU A 273 -15.48 17.75 -8.27
CA LEU A 273 -14.80 18.81 -9.00
C LEU A 273 -14.92 18.49 -10.49
N GLU A 274 -16.13 18.59 -11.01
CA GLU A 274 -16.34 18.83 -12.44
C GLU A 274 -17.72 19.47 -12.63
N GLY A 275 -17.68 20.61 -13.32
CA GLY A 275 -18.78 21.55 -13.43
C GLY A 275 -19.97 20.99 -14.20
N SER A 276 -21.14 21.44 -13.77
CA SER A 276 -22.42 21.35 -14.47
C SER A 276 -22.29 21.71 -15.95
N SER A 277 -22.60 20.77 -16.83
CA SER A 277 -23.06 21.07 -18.19
C SER A 277 -24.00 19.94 -18.64
N GLU A 278 -25.24 20.31 -18.94
CA GLU A 278 -26.20 19.53 -19.71
C GLU A 278 -26.74 20.41 -20.86
N PRO A 279 -27.26 19.81 -21.95
CA PRO A 279 -26.77 20.14 -23.30
C PRO A 279 -27.83 20.72 -24.26
N ALA A 280 -27.36 20.95 -25.51
CA ALA A 280 -28.10 21.09 -26.77
C ALA A 280 -28.58 22.53 -27.11
N THR A 281 -28.59 23.06 -28.34
CA THR A 281 -28.42 22.56 -29.72
C THR A 281 -28.04 23.77 -30.61
N GLN A 282 -27.41 23.51 -31.77
CA GLN A 282 -27.07 24.48 -32.81
C GLN A 282 -28.29 25.20 -33.43
N LEU A 283 -28.09 26.44 -33.92
CA LEU A 283 -28.70 26.97 -35.15
C LEU A 283 -28.04 28.28 -35.61
N SER A 284 -27.92 28.41 -36.92
CA SER A 284 -27.19 29.42 -37.69
C SER A 284 -28.06 30.60 -38.17
N SER A 285 -27.36 31.65 -38.64
CA SER A 285 -27.69 32.63 -39.71
C SER A 285 -28.59 33.85 -39.44
N GLY A 286 -27.97 35.04 -39.59
CA GLY A 286 -28.39 36.12 -40.52
C GLY A 286 -29.43 37.17 -40.06
N PRO A 287 -29.42 38.42 -40.59
CA PRO A 287 -29.84 39.62 -39.85
C PRO A 287 -31.08 40.39 -40.40
N SER A 288 -31.39 41.54 -39.77
CA SER A 288 -32.34 42.66 -40.14
C SER A 288 -33.85 42.35 -40.01
N THR A 289 -34.79 43.22 -39.58
CA THR A 289 -34.92 44.70 -39.54
C THR A 289 -36.18 45.09 -38.72
N GLU A 290 -36.18 46.31 -38.15
CA GLU A 290 -37.30 47.24 -37.84
C GLU A 290 -38.51 46.86 -36.95
N GLY A 291 -38.92 47.79 -36.07
CA GLY A 291 -40.32 47.90 -35.63
C GLY A 291 -40.62 48.30 -34.17
N ASP A 292 -40.31 49.53 -33.79
CA ASP A 292 -41.15 50.48 -33.01
C ASP A 292 -41.61 50.24 -31.54
N ASN A 293 -41.21 51.23 -30.72
CA ASN A 293 -41.95 51.98 -29.68
C ASN A 293 -42.74 51.27 -28.55
N HIS A 294 -42.31 51.48 -27.29
CA HIS A 294 -43.00 52.41 -26.37
C HIS A 294 -42.24 52.63 -25.03
N LEU A 295 -41.81 53.88 -24.84
CA LEU A 295 -41.81 54.71 -23.63
C LEU A 295 -42.36 54.13 -22.29
N LEU A 296 -41.54 54.09 -21.23
CA LEU A 296 -41.58 54.98 -20.05
C LEU A 296 -40.69 54.46 -18.89
N LYS A 297 -40.02 55.42 -18.23
CA LYS A 297 -39.13 55.26 -17.07
C LYS A 297 -39.87 55.69 -15.78
N PRO A 298 -39.23 55.77 -14.61
CA PRO A 298 -39.45 54.95 -13.41
C PRO A 298 -40.24 55.68 -12.29
N ALA A 299 -40.51 54.99 -11.17
CA ALA A 299 -40.84 55.68 -9.91
C ALA A 299 -40.24 54.97 -8.68
N SER A 300 -39.61 55.80 -7.85
CA SER A 300 -38.99 55.48 -6.57
C SER A 300 -39.99 55.59 -5.41
N ARG A 301 -39.59 54.98 -4.29
CA ARG A 301 -39.57 55.55 -2.92
C ARG A 301 -40.66 55.12 -1.88
N THR A 302 -40.11 54.53 -0.81
CA THR A 302 -40.34 54.78 0.64
C THR A 302 -41.52 54.15 1.42
N VAL A 303 -41.14 53.22 2.31
CA VAL A 303 -41.33 53.17 3.78
C VAL A 303 -42.75 53.24 4.36
N THR A 304 -43.09 52.22 5.14
CA THR A 304 -43.76 52.41 6.45
C THR A 304 -43.35 51.30 7.43
N ARG A 305 -43.08 51.70 8.67
CA ARG A 305 -42.65 50.87 9.81
C ARG A 305 -43.65 51.10 10.95
N VAL A 306 -44.11 50.03 11.59
CA VAL A 306 -44.69 49.97 12.95
C VAL A 306 -44.36 48.55 13.44
N GLY A 307 -43.51 48.28 14.45
CA GLY A 307 -43.57 48.60 15.89
C GLY A 307 -44.33 47.47 16.62
N GLY A 308 -43.90 46.77 17.68
CA GLY A 308 -42.72 46.66 18.54
C GLY A 308 -42.98 45.48 19.52
N GLN A 309 -41.97 44.82 20.10
CA GLN A 309 -41.70 44.80 21.55
C GLN A 309 -40.48 43.90 21.87
N ARG A 310 -39.71 44.30 22.90
CA ARG A 310 -38.47 43.69 23.42
C ARG A 310 -38.73 42.80 24.64
N LEU A 311 -37.81 41.86 24.90
CA LEU A 311 -37.16 41.45 26.18
C LEU A 311 -36.53 40.06 25.92
N GLY A 312 -35.30 39.69 26.26
CA GLY A 312 -34.24 40.29 27.08
C GLY A 312 -32.90 39.55 26.83
N ASP A 313 -31.87 40.06 27.48
CA ASP A 313 -30.44 39.91 27.24
C ASP A 313 -29.80 38.75 28.05
N ALA A 314 -28.81 38.03 27.49
CA ALA A 314 -27.85 37.21 28.22
C ALA A 314 -26.64 36.83 27.33
N GLY A 315 -25.48 37.41 27.62
CA GLY A 315 -24.22 37.22 26.89
C GLY A 315 -23.47 35.90 27.14
N PRO A 316 -22.33 35.68 26.46
CA PRO A 316 -21.66 34.38 26.41
C PRO A 316 -20.61 34.19 27.52
N GLN A 317 -20.70 33.10 28.27
CA GLN A 317 -19.65 32.70 29.23
C GLN A 317 -18.52 31.92 28.53
N ARG A 318 -17.31 32.51 28.59
CA ARG A 318 -16.03 31.87 28.28
C ARG A 318 -15.58 31.03 29.48
N PHE A 319 -15.30 29.74 29.28
CA PHE A 319 -14.54 28.92 30.23
C PHE A 319 -13.09 28.77 29.74
N ARG A 320 -12.16 29.47 30.40
CA ARG A 320 -10.73 29.16 30.40
C ARG A 320 -10.49 28.05 31.43
N ARG A 321 -9.76 26.99 31.08
CA ARG A 321 -9.06 26.15 32.06
C ARG A 321 -7.56 26.28 31.85
N ARG A 322 -6.90 26.67 32.92
CA ARG A 322 -5.46 26.74 33.14
C ARG A 322 -5.03 25.38 33.69
N TRP A 323 -3.94 24.83 33.17
CA TRP A 323 -3.23 23.71 33.79
C TRP A 323 -2.05 24.32 34.56
N ASP A 324 -1.99 24.02 35.85
CA ASP A 324 -0.76 24.00 36.64
C ASP A 324 -0.33 22.53 36.74
#